data_AF-A0A1G6ER17-F1
#
_entry.id   AF-A0A1G6ER17-F1
#
_cell.length_a   1.000
_cell.length_b   1.000
_cell.length_c   1.000
_cell.angle_alpha   90.00
_cell.angle_beta   90.00
_cell.angle_gamma   90.00
#
_symmetry.space_group_name_H-M   'P 1'
#
loop_
_entity.id
_entity.type
_entity.pdbx_description
1 polymer ?
#
loop_
_entity_poly.entity_id
_entity_poly.type
_entity_poly.pdbx_seq_one_letter_code
_entity_poly.pdbx_strand_id
1 'polypeptide(L)'
;MKTKEFLELLEKNPDLSLVFEYQAERYVGTNYHITEVKHISVDSVDCGGRSDSWKETIIQLWESPSEIGKKEFMSVYKALGILRKVGKMKDYHLNSELRIEYSNEKFHTAQLYIEDFDILDRKLVVKLTTHQTDCKAQELCGITVKPEIKELATEPCCSPDGNCC
;
A
#
# COMPACT_ATOMS: atom_id res chain seq x y z
N MET A 1 4.02 -0.29 -3.18
CA MET A 1 5.10 -1.28 -2.86
C MET A 1 4.94 -2.51 -3.76
N LYS A 2 6.04 -3.10 -4.24
CA LYS A 2 5.98 -4.33 -5.05
C LYS A 2 5.77 -5.57 -4.19
N THR A 3 5.15 -6.59 -4.76
CA THR A 3 4.87 -7.87 -4.07
C THR A 3 6.12 -8.48 -3.45
N LYS A 4 7.25 -8.48 -4.16
CA LYS A 4 8.53 -8.98 -3.64
C LYS A 4 8.96 -8.26 -2.37
N GLU A 5 8.91 -6.92 -2.38
CA GLU A 5 9.37 -6.07 -1.27
C GLU A 5 8.54 -6.35 -0.02
N PHE A 6 7.23 -6.52 -0.17
CA PHE A 6 6.35 -6.87 0.94
C PHE A 6 6.65 -8.25 1.51
N LEU A 7 6.85 -9.27 0.66
CA LEU A 7 7.20 -10.61 1.13
C LEU A 7 8.53 -10.60 1.90
N GLU A 8 9.55 -9.90 1.37
CA GLU A 8 10.84 -9.74 2.04
C GLU A 8 10.72 -8.98 3.37
N LEU A 9 9.86 -7.96 3.44
CA LEU A 9 9.57 -7.23 4.68
C LEU A 9 8.99 -8.16 5.75
N LEU A 10 8.05 -9.03 5.39
CA LEU A 10 7.50 -10.03 6.31
C LEU A 10 8.55 -11.06 6.73
N GLU A 11 9.38 -11.52 5.79
CA GLU A 11 10.44 -12.49 6.07
C GLU A 11 11.50 -11.98 7.06
N LYS A 12 11.80 -10.68 7.03
CA LYS A 12 12.74 -10.05 7.96
C LYS A 12 12.18 -9.84 9.36
N ASN A 13 10.85 -9.91 9.54
CA ASN A 13 10.18 -9.52 10.79
C ASN A 13 9.17 -10.58 11.31
N PRO A 14 9.49 -11.88 11.33
CA PRO A 14 8.51 -12.94 11.58
C PRO A 14 7.88 -12.88 12.97
N ASP A 15 8.60 -12.37 13.97
CA ASP A 15 8.19 -12.36 15.37
C ASP A 15 7.29 -11.16 15.75
N LEU A 16 7.03 -10.25 14.80
CA LEU A 16 6.19 -9.07 15.03
C LEU A 16 4.70 -9.37 14.83
N SER A 17 3.86 -8.57 15.46
CA SER A 17 2.44 -8.48 15.11
C SER A 17 2.25 -7.68 13.83
N LEU A 18 1.47 -8.19 12.88
CA LEU A 18 1.14 -7.48 11.65
C LEU A 18 -0.09 -6.61 11.86
N VAL A 19 0.04 -5.31 11.63
CA VAL A 19 -1.02 -4.32 11.80
C VAL A 19 -1.17 -3.54 10.50
N PHE A 20 -2.41 -3.24 10.12
CA PHE A 20 -2.70 -2.43 8.94
C PHE A 20 -3.41 -1.15 9.37
N GLU A 21 -2.82 -0.01 9.06
CA GLU A 21 -3.43 1.31 9.21
C GLU A 21 -4.11 1.67 7.88
N TYR A 22 -5.44 1.61 7.83
CA TYR A 22 -6.20 1.78 6.59
C TYR A 22 -6.60 3.24 6.31
N GLN A 23 -6.54 4.09 7.33
CA GLN A 23 -6.66 5.54 7.30
C GLN A 23 -5.87 6.10 8.50
N ALA A 24 -5.52 7.38 8.49
CA ALA A 24 -4.79 8.01 9.59
C ALA A 24 -5.41 7.67 10.97
N GLU A 25 -4.60 7.06 11.82
CA GLU A 25 -4.93 6.58 13.17
C GLU A 25 -6.07 5.54 13.24
N ARG A 26 -6.41 4.90 12.12
CA ARG A 26 -7.45 3.87 12.03
C ARG A 26 -6.88 2.56 11.53
N TYR A 27 -7.08 1.52 12.32
CA TYR A 27 -6.46 0.22 12.12
C TYR A 27 -7.50 -0.85 11.83
N VAL A 28 -7.12 -1.80 10.99
CA VAL A 28 -7.88 -3.04 10.79
C VAL A 28 -7.98 -3.76 12.14
N GLY A 29 -9.16 -4.27 12.50
CA GLY A 29 -9.40 -4.94 13.78
C GLY A 29 -8.55 -6.19 13.96
N THR A 30 -8.17 -6.50 15.20
CA THR A 30 -7.38 -7.69 15.60
C THR A 30 -7.99 -9.03 15.17
N ASN A 31 -9.29 -9.04 14.90
CA ASN A 31 -10.09 -10.16 14.40
C ASN A 31 -10.03 -10.34 12.88
N TYR A 32 -9.08 -9.70 12.19
CA TYR A 32 -8.92 -9.87 10.75
C TYR A 32 -8.30 -11.21 10.35
N HIS A 33 -8.63 -11.65 9.14
CA HIS A 33 -8.10 -12.82 8.46
C HIS A 33 -7.63 -12.42 7.06
N ILE A 34 -6.56 -13.05 6.58
CA ILE A 34 -6.22 -13.04 5.14
C ILE A 34 -7.06 -14.13 4.49
N THR A 35 -8.04 -13.75 3.68
CA THR A 35 -9.02 -14.70 3.14
C THR A 35 -8.77 -15.06 1.69
N GLU A 36 -8.16 -14.15 0.92
CA GLU A 36 -7.93 -14.36 -0.50
C GLU A 36 -6.67 -13.61 -0.97
N VAL A 37 -5.98 -14.18 -1.96
CA VAL A 37 -4.90 -13.52 -2.68
C VAL A 37 -5.21 -13.62 -4.17
N LYS A 38 -5.42 -12.46 -4.80
CA LYS A 38 -5.79 -12.34 -6.22
C LYS A 38 -4.56 -11.97 -7.02
N HIS A 39 -4.34 -12.65 -8.14
CA HIS A 39 -3.30 -12.33 -9.11
C HIS A 39 -4.00 -11.79 -10.35
N ILE A 40 -3.87 -10.49 -10.61
CA ILE A 40 -4.67 -9.79 -11.62
C ILE A 40 -3.76 -9.33 -12.76
N SER A 41 -4.30 -9.45 -13.97
CA SER A 41 -3.76 -8.80 -15.16
C SER A 41 -4.72 -7.71 -15.57
N VAL A 42 -4.23 -6.49 -15.69
CA VAL A 42 -5.05 -5.36 -16.12
C VAL A 42 -4.57 -4.94 -17.49
N ASP A 43 -5.48 -4.91 -18.44
CA ASP A 43 -5.30 -4.27 -19.74
C ASP A 43 -6.21 -3.04 -19.76
N SER A 44 -5.67 -1.89 -20.11
CA SER A 44 -6.40 -0.63 -20.09
C SER A 44 -6.18 0.17 -21.36
N VAL A 45 -7.15 1.03 -21.68
CA VAL A 45 -7.06 2.04 -22.72
C VAL A 45 -7.55 3.35 -22.11
N ASP A 46 -6.75 4.42 -22.20
CA ASP A 46 -7.16 5.74 -21.73
C ASP A 46 -8.10 6.45 -22.73
N CYS A 47 -8.72 7.56 -22.32
CA CYS A 47 -9.61 8.33 -23.18
C CYS A 47 -8.90 8.94 -24.41
N GLY A 48 -7.57 9.02 -24.39
CA GLY A 48 -6.73 9.43 -25.52
C GLY A 48 -6.39 8.30 -26.48
N GLY A 49 -6.86 7.06 -26.22
CA GLY A 49 -6.65 5.89 -27.07
C GLY A 49 -5.31 5.19 -26.86
N ARG A 50 -4.55 5.51 -25.79
CA ARG A 50 -3.30 4.81 -25.47
C ARG A 50 -3.57 3.56 -24.65
N SER A 51 -2.97 2.45 -25.04
CA SER A 51 -3.05 1.19 -24.30
C SER A 51 -1.96 1.10 -23.23
N ASP A 52 -2.26 0.39 -22.15
CA ASP A 52 -1.35 0.08 -21.06
C ASP A 52 -1.71 -1.30 -20.47
N SER A 53 -0.73 -2.01 -19.92
CA SER A 53 -0.94 -3.33 -19.32
C SER A 53 0.00 -3.54 -18.15
N TRP A 54 -0.54 -4.02 -17.04
CA TRP A 54 0.25 -4.31 -15.85
C TRP A 54 -0.32 -5.48 -15.06
N LYS A 55 0.46 -5.93 -14.06
CA LYS A 55 0.05 -6.99 -13.13
C LYS A 55 -0.12 -6.41 -11.73
N GLU A 56 -1.08 -6.96 -11.01
CA GLU A 56 -1.34 -6.62 -9.61
C GLU A 56 -1.45 -7.89 -8.76
N THR A 57 -1.11 -7.75 -7.48
CA THR A 57 -1.43 -8.74 -6.46
C THR A 57 -2.27 -8.06 -5.41
N ILE A 58 -3.37 -8.70 -5.01
CA ILE A 58 -4.31 -8.13 -4.04
C ILE A 58 -4.52 -9.12 -2.91
N ILE A 59 -4.23 -8.69 -1.68
CA ILE A 59 -4.46 -9.48 -0.47
C ILE A 59 -5.74 -8.96 0.19
N GLN A 60 -6.74 -9.82 0.33
CA GLN A 60 -8.01 -9.46 0.96
C GLN A 60 -7.95 -9.69 2.47
N LEU A 61 -8.30 -8.66 3.23
CA LEU A 61 -8.49 -8.72 4.67
C LEU A 61 -9.99 -8.73 4.99
N TRP A 62 -10.38 -9.57 5.95
CA TRP A 62 -11.76 -9.66 6.42
C TRP A 62 -11.82 -9.79 7.93
N GLU A 63 -12.63 -8.97 8.58
CA GLU A 63 -12.84 -8.99 10.03
C GLU A 63 -13.95 -9.99 10.40
N SER A 64 -13.60 -11.00 11.20
CA SER A 64 -14.56 -12.02 11.61
C SER A 64 -15.51 -11.53 12.70
N PRO A 65 -16.84 -11.54 12.50
CA PRO A 65 -17.81 -11.18 13.53
C PRO A 65 -17.78 -12.12 14.74
N SER A 66 -17.32 -13.37 14.58
CA SER A 66 -17.23 -14.34 15.67
C SER A 66 -15.97 -14.17 16.54
N GLU A 67 -15.01 -13.34 16.12
CA GLU A 67 -13.77 -13.08 16.86
C GLU A 67 -13.72 -11.64 17.43
N ILE A 68 -14.86 -10.94 17.49
CA ILE A 68 -14.94 -9.60 18.10
C ILE A 68 -14.41 -9.66 19.55
N GLY A 69 -13.53 -8.71 19.90
CA GLY A 69 -12.90 -8.64 21.23
C GLY A 69 -11.59 -9.43 21.36
N LYS A 70 -11.14 -10.12 20.30
CA LYS A 70 -9.77 -10.66 20.22
C LYS A 70 -8.75 -9.56 20.50
N LYS A 71 -7.72 -9.86 21.30
CA LYS A 71 -6.77 -8.84 21.78
C LYS A 71 -5.50 -8.76 20.94
N GLU A 72 -5.16 -9.84 20.25
CA GLU A 72 -3.89 -9.97 19.56
C GLU A 72 -4.10 -9.97 18.05
N PHE A 73 -3.26 -9.19 17.36
CA PHE A 73 -3.16 -9.19 15.91
C PHE A 73 -2.55 -10.51 15.40
N MET A 74 -2.80 -10.81 14.13
CA MET A 74 -2.10 -11.89 13.45
C MET A 74 -0.59 -11.63 13.47
N SER A 75 0.22 -12.66 13.79
CA SER A 75 1.68 -12.53 13.67
C SER A 75 2.11 -12.50 12.21
N VAL A 76 3.22 -11.81 11.94
CA VAL A 76 3.88 -11.81 10.63
C VAL A 76 4.22 -13.24 10.20
N TYR A 77 4.70 -14.08 11.12
CA TYR A 77 4.93 -15.50 10.86
C TYR A 77 3.70 -16.23 10.30
N LYS A 78 2.52 -16.02 10.90
CA LYS A 78 1.28 -16.64 10.42
C LYS A 78 0.88 -16.09 9.05
N ALA A 79 0.95 -14.78 8.85
CA ALA A 79 0.67 -14.16 7.55
C ALA A 79 1.59 -14.69 6.45
N LEU A 80 2.90 -14.76 6.72
CA LEU A 80 3.89 -15.30 5.80
C LEU A 80 3.65 -16.78 5.49
N GLY A 81 3.22 -17.58 6.47
CA GLY A 81 2.81 -18.97 6.25
C GLY A 81 1.65 -19.11 5.25
N ILE A 82 0.66 -18.23 5.35
CA ILE A 82 -0.48 -18.17 4.41
C ILE A 82 0.03 -17.81 3.01
N LEU A 83 0.81 -16.74 2.88
CA LEU A 83 1.31 -16.25 1.59
C LEU A 83 2.26 -17.26 0.92
N ARG A 84 3.09 -17.98 1.69
CA ARG A 84 3.91 -19.07 1.16
C ARG A 84 3.07 -20.24 0.66
N LYS A 85 1.97 -20.58 1.34
CA LYS A 85 1.04 -21.61 0.85
C LYS A 85 0.41 -21.19 -0.47
N VAL A 86 -0.02 -19.93 -0.59
CA VAL A 86 -0.53 -19.39 -1.85
C VAL A 86 0.53 -19.48 -2.95
N GLY A 87 1.75 -19.02 -2.68
CA GLY A 87 2.85 -19.03 -3.65
C GLY A 87 3.25 -20.42 -4.18
N LYS A 88 2.94 -21.49 -3.43
CA LYS A 88 3.11 -22.87 -3.91
C LYS A 88 1.99 -23.33 -4.86
N MET A 89 0.80 -22.75 -4.74
CA MET A 89 -0.36 -23.08 -5.56
C MET A 89 -0.42 -22.23 -6.83
N LYS A 90 0.03 -20.98 -6.73
CA LYS A 90 0.09 -20.02 -7.84
C LYS A 90 1.29 -19.10 -7.68
N ASP A 91 2.11 -19.00 -8.72
CA ASP A 91 3.28 -18.14 -8.71
C ASP A 91 2.90 -16.66 -8.56
N TYR A 92 3.65 -15.97 -7.70
CA TYR A 92 3.56 -14.52 -7.62
C TYR A 92 4.25 -13.85 -8.80
N HIS A 93 3.61 -12.83 -9.36
CA HIS A 93 4.30 -11.85 -10.19
C HIS A 93 5.06 -10.91 -9.26
N LEU A 94 6.29 -11.24 -8.90
CA LEU A 94 7.05 -10.55 -7.86
C LEU A 94 7.20 -9.03 -8.06
N ASN A 95 7.18 -8.56 -9.31
CA ASN A 95 7.26 -7.14 -9.67
C ASN A 95 5.88 -6.46 -9.80
N SER A 96 4.77 -7.16 -9.51
CA SER A 96 3.44 -6.57 -9.52
C SER A 96 3.27 -5.56 -8.39
N GLU A 97 2.41 -4.57 -8.60
CA GLU A 97 1.96 -3.71 -7.51
C GLU A 97 1.13 -4.53 -6.52
N LEU A 98 1.44 -4.41 -5.23
CA LEU A 98 0.67 -5.07 -4.18
C LEU A 98 -0.36 -4.09 -3.59
N ARG A 99 -1.61 -4.55 -3.48
CA ARG A 99 -2.68 -3.84 -2.78
C ARG A 99 -3.29 -4.68 -1.67
N ILE A 100 -3.83 -4.00 -0.67
CA ILE A 100 -4.64 -4.58 0.39
C ILE A 100 -6.09 -4.25 0.13
N GLU A 101 -6.94 -5.26 -0.08
CA GLU A 101 -8.37 -5.07 -0.20
C GLU A 101 -9.03 -5.18 1.18
N TYR A 102 -9.78 -4.15 1.57
CA TYR A 102 -10.37 -4.08 2.90
C TYR A 102 -11.64 -3.21 2.93
N SER A 103 -12.57 -3.59 3.81
CA SER A 103 -13.74 -2.82 4.25
C SER A 103 -14.14 -3.18 5.66
N ASN A 104 -14.96 -2.33 6.26
CA ASN A 104 -15.71 -2.62 7.48
C ASN A 104 -17.03 -1.84 7.47
N GLU A 105 -17.79 -1.86 8.57
CA GLU A 105 -19.09 -1.18 8.66
C GLU A 105 -19.02 0.34 8.38
N LYS A 106 -17.85 0.97 8.58
CA LYS A 106 -17.65 2.42 8.45
C LYS A 106 -16.75 2.81 7.28
N PHE A 107 -16.23 1.82 6.54
CA PHE A 107 -15.29 2.03 5.44
C PHE A 107 -15.65 1.13 4.28
N HIS A 108 -15.93 1.75 3.12
CA HIS A 108 -16.30 1.02 1.90
C HIS A 108 -15.14 0.16 1.40
N THR A 109 -15.45 -0.87 0.61
CA THR A 109 -14.43 -1.74 0.03
C THR A 109 -13.53 -0.95 -0.90
N ALA A 110 -12.24 -0.95 -0.58
CA ALA A 110 -11.20 -0.32 -1.38
C ALA A 110 -10.00 -1.26 -1.52
N GLN A 111 -9.26 -1.12 -2.62
CA GLN A 111 -7.97 -1.74 -2.83
C GLN A 111 -6.90 -0.68 -2.57
N LEU A 112 -6.32 -0.73 -1.37
CA LEU A 112 -5.43 0.28 -0.84
C LEU A 112 -3.98 -0.03 -1.22
N TYR A 113 -3.22 1.00 -1.54
CA TYR A 113 -1.78 0.90 -1.78
C TYR A 113 -1.05 0.83 -0.44
N ILE A 114 0.08 0.13 -0.41
CA ILE A 114 1.03 0.24 0.70
C ILE A 114 1.93 1.44 0.42
N GLU A 115 1.77 2.48 1.22
CA GLU A 115 2.53 3.73 1.13
C GLU A 115 3.88 3.61 1.86
N ASP A 116 3.83 3.11 3.11
CA ASP A 116 4.99 3.01 3.98
C ASP A 116 4.77 1.93 5.06
N PHE A 117 5.76 1.72 5.92
CA PHE A 117 5.62 0.90 7.11
C PHE A 117 6.48 1.42 8.28
N ASP A 118 6.02 1.17 9.50
CA ASP A 118 6.79 1.41 10.72
C ASP A 118 6.97 0.13 11.53
N ILE A 119 8.05 0.08 12.30
CA ILE A 119 8.26 -0.94 13.33
C ILE A 119 8.29 -0.26 14.69
N LEU A 120 7.24 -0.47 15.49
CA LEU A 120 7.08 0.12 16.82
C LEU A 120 6.41 -0.88 17.76
N ASP A 121 6.83 -0.94 19.02
CA ASP A 121 6.21 -1.78 20.07
C ASP A 121 5.97 -3.26 19.67
N ARG A 122 6.94 -3.86 18.99
CA ARG A 122 6.86 -5.23 18.42
C ARG A 122 5.75 -5.43 17.38
N LYS A 123 5.31 -4.37 16.72
CA LYS A 123 4.35 -4.38 15.62
C LYS A 123 5.04 -3.92 14.35
N LEU A 124 4.73 -4.59 13.25
CA LEU A 124 4.95 -4.08 11.90
C LEU A 124 3.64 -3.41 11.46
N VAL A 125 3.62 -2.09 11.44
CA VAL A 125 2.47 -1.29 11.02
C VAL A 125 2.62 -0.96 9.55
N VAL A 126 1.76 -1.52 8.72
CA VAL A 126 1.70 -1.27 7.27
C VAL A 126 0.73 -0.12 7.04
N LYS A 127 1.22 0.99 6.50
CA LYS A 127 0.43 2.19 6.22
C LYS A 127 -0.19 2.08 4.84
N LEU A 128 -1.51 2.16 4.80
CA LEU A 128 -2.28 2.03 3.58
C LEU A 128 -2.85 3.38 3.15
N THR A 129 -2.92 3.59 1.84
CA THR A 129 -3.43 4.82 1.26
C THR A 129 -4.27 4.58 0.01
N THR A 130 -5.06 5.58 -0.37
CA THR A 130 -5.72 5.63 -1.67
C THR A 130 -4.94 6.51 -2.61
N HIS A 131 -4.86 6.14 -3.89
CA HIS A 131 -4.43 7.07 -4.92
C HIS A 131 -5.67 7.75 -5.51
N GLN A 132 -5.59 9.06 -5.69
CA GLN A 132 -6.63 9.82 -6.39
C GLN A 132 -6.71 9.36 -7.84
N THR A 133 -7.92 9.33 -8.38
CA THR A 133 -8.11 9.07 -9.81
C THR A 133 -7.54 10.23 -10.62
N ASP A 134 -6.92 9.91 -11.76
CA ASP A 134 -6.33 10.89 -12.64
C ASP A 134 -6.66 10.59 -14.10
N CYS A 135 -6.79 11.64 -14.91
CA CYS A 135 -6.91 11.53 -16.35
C CYS A 135 -5.50 11.36 -16.93
N LYS A 136 -5.14 10.16 -17.41
CA LYS A 136 -3.80 9.96 -18.01
C LYS A 136 -3.55 10.84 -19.25
N ALA A 137 -4.60 11.27 -19.96
CA ALA A 137 -4.54 12.05 -21.19
C ALA A 137 -4.87 13.54 -20.97
N GLN A 138 -4.27 14.17 -19.94
CA GLN A 138 -4.59 15.52 -19.49
C GLN A 138 -4.57 16.57 -20.62
N GLU A 139 -3.53 16.54 -21.47
CA GLU A 139 -3.35 17.48 -22.58
C GLU A 139 -4.47 17.39 -23.62
N LEU A 140 -4.87 16.16 -24.00
CA LEU A 140 -5.94 15.92 -24.98
C LEU A 140 -7.31 16.34 -24.43
N CYS A 141 -7.49 16.31 -23.11
CA CYS A 141 -8.71 16.74 -22.44
C CYS A 141 -8.72 18.24 -22.08
N GLY A 142 -7.71 19.01 -22.48
CA GLY A 142 -7.62 20.45 -22.17
C GLY A 142 -7.41 20.76 -20.69
N ILE A 143 -6.95 19.79 -19.90
CA ILE A 143 -6.69 19.96 -18.46
C ILE A 143 -5.31 20.59 -18.30
N THR A 144 -5.27 21.85 -17.84
CA THR A 144 -4.00 22.51 -17.48
C THR A 144 -3.69 22.21 -16.02
N VAL A 145 -2.74 21.30 -15.77
CA VAL A 145 -2.25 21.05 -14.41
C VAL A 145 -1.17 22.08 -14.10
N LYS A 146 -1.39 22.92 -13.08
CA LYS A 146 -0.33 23.79 -12.57
C LYS A 146 0.73 22.89 -11.92
N PRO A 147 2.03 23.02 -12.27
CA PRO A 147 3.06 22.25 -11.58
C PRO A 147 3.04 22.61 -10.10
N GLU A 148 2.97 21.59 -9.24
CA GLU A 148 3.26 21.76 -7.81
C GLU A 148 4.75 22.11 -7.69
N ILE A 149 5.03 23.39 -7.50
CA ILE A 149 6.36 23.85 -7.11
C ILE A 149 6.56 23.37 -5.68
N LYS A 150 7.28 22.25 -5.50
CA LYS A 150 7.93 21.99 -4.21
C LYS A 150 8.91 23.12 -4.00
N GLU A 151 8.58 24.06 -3.12
CA GLU A 151 9.54 25.02 -2.61
C GLU A 151 10.65 24.22 -1.92
N LEU A 152 11.73 23.94 -2.66
CA LEU A 152 13.01 23.69 -2.02
C LEU A 152 13.33 24.97 -1.28
N ALA A 153 13.32 24.91 0.05
CA ALA A 153 13.85 25.96 0.89
C ALA A 153 15.28 26.26 0.42
N THR A 154 15.44 27.31 -0.37
CA THR A 154 16.74 27.88 -0.68
C THR A 154 17.21 28.56 0.59
N GLU A 155 18.04 27.87 1.38
CA GLU A 155 18.85 28.55 2.38
C GLU A 155 19.65 29.67 1.69
N PRO A 156 19.76 30.87 2.29
CA PRO A 156 20.53 31.94 1.70
C PRO A 156 22.02 31.56 1.74
N CYS A 157 22.53 31.08 0.62
CA CYS A 157 23.94 30.80 0.43
C CYS A 157 24.70 32.13 0.36
N CYS A 158 25.48 32.42 1.40
CA CYS A 158 26.35 33.59 1.47
C CYS A 158 27.31 33.60 0.27
N SER A 159 27.30 34.71 -0.48
CA SER A 159 28.29 34.94 -1.53
C SER A 159 29.67 35.24 -0.91
N PRO A 160 30.79 34.80 -1.52
CA PRO A 160 32.13 34.99 -0.98
C PRO A 160 32.59 36.46 -0.85
N ASP A 161 31.88 37.40 -1.48
CA ASP A 161 32.17 38.85 -1.45
C ASP A 161 31.22 39.66 -0.54
N GLY A 162 30.42 39.00 0.31
CA GLY A 162 29.45 39.65 1.19
C GLY A 162 30.07 40.15 2.50
N ASN A 163 30.39 41.44 2.57
CA ASN A 163 30.75 42.14 3.81
C ASN A 163 29.50 42.32 4.71
N CYS A 164 29.26 41.37 5.62
CA CYS A 164 28.23 41.50 6.67
C CYS A 164 28.87 42.04 7.97
N CYS A 165 28.52 43.27 8.31
CA CYS A 165 28.65 43.83 9.67
C CYS A 165 27.52 43.34 10.57
#